data_AF-A0AAE6TQE1-F1
#
_entry.id   AF-A0AAE6TQE1-F1
#
_cell.length_a   1.000
_cell.length_b   1.000
_cell.length_c   1.000
_cell.angle_alpha   90.00
_cell.angle_beta   90.00
_cell.angle_gamma   90.00
#
_symmetry.space_group_name_H-M   'P 1'
#
loop_
_entity.id
_entity.type
_entity.pdbx_description
1 polymer ?
#
loop_
_entity_poly.entity_id
_entity_poly.type
_entity_poly.pdbx_seq_one_letter_code
_entity_poly.pdbx_strand_id
1 'polypeptide(L)'
;MGEQMDLVRIRSLIEDVMVTLYQRYGHKDLPTVCERLGLPAPPPDDGLATKHTRLSASLNACPDSRLPQVAEAVVDSEPLHAGERIALEDVLWLGRHYIEVPARTRRELARDLDLSDHLRYPDRFLALLGRLWDLGEDDFDVWGPHNGTLRHDIERHVVRFPGDWSTEDLFENLGAFEATHPRFQRFLEGLASSTALSDEQAQRRVVELANRHLKPLGAQLRQEGEEGGYPLYVLVQPGRGTARRPRNLIFATLGKPDIRFTSALDNDIEVAERADQVLVYDRTVGQDGLLWRDLLSWWQEARNSTDAAQAGRSLYRRMAASLPRESKGQHNLLDLPQHLPEPPE
;
A
#
# COMPACT_ATOMS: atom_id res chain seq x y z
N MET A 1 14.42 -2.93 -6.00
CA MET A 1 14.23 -2.24 -7.28
C MET A 1 12.77 -2.45 -7.62
N GLY A 2 11.89 -1.50 -7.30
CA GLY A 2 10.45 -1.72 -7.49
C GLY A 2 10.18 -1.94 -8.97
N GLU A 3 9.52 -3.04 -9.33
CA GLU A 3 9.00 -3.21 -10.67
C GLU A 3 8.15 -1.98 -11.00
N GLN A 4 8.41 -1.36 -12.15
CA GLN A 4 7.60 -0.26 -12.62
C GLN A 4 6.19 -0.83 -12.82
N MET A 5 5.23 -0.27 -12.07
CA MET A 5 3.85 -0.77 -12.01
C MET A 5 3.29 -0.98 -13.43
N ASP A 6 2.73 -2.17 -13.70
CA ASP A 6 2.23 -2.53 -15.03
C ASP A 6 0.89 -1.84 -15.31
N LEU A 7 0.98 -0.60 -15.80
CA LEU A 7 -0.18 0.24 -16.09
C LEU A 7 -1.07 -0.34 -17.19
N VAL A 8 -0.49 -1.11 -18.12
CA VAL A 8 -1.25 -1.80 -19.18
C VAL A 8 -2.11 -2.89 -18.57
N ARG A 9 -1.53 -3.68 -17.66
CA ARG A 9 -2.27 -4.70 -16.93
C ARG A 9 -3.35 -4.10 -16.03
N ILE A 10 -3.06 -3.01 -15.31
CA ILE A 10 -4.09 -2.32 -14.50
C ILE A 10 -5.26 -1.90 -15.37
N ARG A 11 -4.99 -1.24 -16.50
CA ARG A 11 -6.05 -0.78 -17.42
C ARG A 11 -6.93 -1.94 -17.90
N SER A 12 -6.32 -3.05 -18.32
CA SER A 12 -7.05 -4.25 -18.75
C SER A 12 -7.93 -4.82 -17.64
N LEU A 13 -7.43 -4.89 -16.41
CA LEU A 13 -8.21 -5.41 -15.28
C LEU A 13 -9.38 -4.49 -14.91
N ILE A 14 -9.19 -3.17 -14.97
CA ILE A 14 -10.28 -2.21 -14.77
C ILE A 14 -11.32 -2.35 -15.88
N GLU A 15 -10.90 -2.53 -17.13
CA GLU A 15 -11.81 -2.73 -18.26
C GLU A 15 -12.65 -4.00 -18.09
N ASP A 16 -12.03 -5.12 -17.67
CA ASP A 16 -12.73 -6.38 -17.37
C ASP A 16 -13.81 -6.19 -16.29
N VAL A 17 -13.50 -5.44 -15.22
CA VAL A 17 -14.47 -5.09 -14.18
C VAL A 17 -15.58 -4.19 -14.75
N MET A 18 -15.27 -3.23 -15.62
CA MET A 18 -16.29 -2.36 -16.24
C MET A 18 -17.30 -3.14 -17.10
N VAL A 19 -16.89 -4.28 -17.68
CA VAL A 19 -17.79 -5.20 -18.39
C VAL A 19 -18.87 -5.75 -17.46
N THR A 20 -18.64 -5.91 -16.16
CA THR A 20 -19.68 -6.38 -15.24
C THR A 20 -20.47 -5.22 -14.62
N LEU A 21 -19.83 -4.05 -14.41
CA LEU A 21 -20.47 -2.86 -13.83
C LEU A 21 -21.65 -2.31 -14.64
N TYR A 22 -21.64 -2.44 -15.97
CA TYR A 22 -22.79 -1.96 -16.77
C TYR A 22 -24.10 -2.67 -16.40
N GLN A 23 -24.04 -3.90 -15.86
CA GLN A 23 -25.25 -4.65 -15.48
C GLN A 23 -25.92 -4.04 -14.24
N ARG A 24 -25.14 -3.37 -13.38
CA ARG A 24 -25.59 -2.85 -12.09
C ARG A 24 -26.10 -1.41 -12.15
N TYR A 25 -25.55 -0.60 -13.05
CA TYR A 25 -25.84 0.82 -13.14
C TYR A 25 -26.59 1.19 -14.43
N GLY A 26 -27.44 2.21 -14.35
CA GLY A 26 -28.12 2.81 -15.50
C GLY A 26 -27.28 3.90 -16.17
N HIS A 27 -27.69 4.33 -17.37
CA HIS A 27 -27.03 5.43 -18.11
C HIS A 27 -26.95 6.75 -17.33
N LYS A 28 -27.89 6.98 -16.40
CA LYS A 28 -27.98 8.17 -15.56
C LYS A 28 -27.02 8.14 -14.37
N ASP A 29 -26.60 6.94 -13.96
CA ASP A 29 -25.74 6.74 -12.79
C ASP A 29 -24.25 6.81 -13.15
N LEU A 30 -23.92 6.61 -14.44
CA LEU A 30 -22.53 6.57 -14.92
C LEU A 30 -21.69 7.80 -14.55
N PRO A 31 -22.21 9.05 -14.61
CA PRO A 31 -21.42 10.21 -14.17
C PRO A 31 -20.99 10.11 -12.70
N THR A 32 -21.90 9.71 -11.81
CA THR A 32 -21.63 9.53 -10.37
C THR A 32 -20.66 8.38 -10.12
N VAL A 33 -20.78 7.29 -10.88
CA VAL A 33 -19.83 6.16 -10.81
C VAL A 33 -18.44 6.61 -11.26
N CYS A 34 -18.32 7.29 -12.40
CA CYS A 34 -17.03 7.81 -12.87
C CYS A 34 -16.40 8.77 -11.86
N GLU A 35 -17.18 9.69 -11.27
CA GLU A 35 -16.70 10.60 -10.23
C GLU A 35 -16.16 9.85 -9.01
N ARG A 36 -16.92 8.86 -8.49
CA ARG A 36 -16.50 8.03 -7.36
C ARG A 36 -15.21 7.27 -7.64
N LEU A 37 -15.05 6.75 -8.85
CA LEU A 37 -13.87 6.01 -9.28
C LEU A 37 -12.69 6.93 -9.68
N GLY A 38 -12.86 8.25 -9.66
CA GLY A 38 -11.83 9.21 -10.09
C GLY A 38 -11.59 9.23 -11.61
N LEU A 39 -12.54 8.74 -12.38
CA LEU A 39 -12.53 8.73 -13.84
C LEU A 39 -13.10 10.04 -14.43
N PRO A 40 -12.67 10.46 -15.63
CA PRO A 40 -13.30 11.55 -16.36
C PRO A 40 -14.79 11.32 -16.58
N ALA A 41 -15.58 12.40 -16.69
CA ALA A 41 -17.00 12.28 -16.98
C ALA A 41 -17.24 11.46 -18.27
N PRO A 42 -18.19 10.51 -18.27
CA PRO A 42 -18.48 9.71 -19.45
C PRO A 42 -19.08 10.60 -20.55
N PRO A 43 -18.96 10.22 -21.83
CA PRO A 43 -19.63 10.93 -22.92
C PRO A 43 -21.14 11.09 -22.64
N PRO A 44 -21.77 12.18 -23.15
CA PRO A 44 -23.21 12.38 -23.03
C PRO A 44 -24.00 11.18 -23.55
N ASP A 45 -25.19 10.97 -23.00
CA ASP A 45 -26.10 9.96 -23.51
C ASP A 45 -26.77 10.47 -24.79
N ASP A 46 -26.30 9.97 -25.94
CA ASP A 46 -26.84 10.28 -27.27
C ASP A 46 -27.90 9.25 -27.73
N GLY A 47 -28.21 8.25 -26.90
CA GLY A 47 -29.13 7.16 -27.22
C GLY A 47 -28.58 6.10 -28.17
N LEU A 48 -27.33 6.24 -28.63
CA LEU A 48 -26.66 5.32 -29.55
C LEU A 48 -25.54 4.53 -28.87
N ALA A 49 -24.81 5.17 -27.95
CA ALA A 49 -23.70 4.54 -27.23
C ALA A 49 -24.19 3.63 -26.08
N THR A 50 -23.65 2.41 -26.02
CA THR A 50 -23.94 1.50 -24.90
C THR A 50 -23.30 2.00 -23.60
N LYS A 51 -23.82 1.56 -22.44
CA LYS A 51 -23.22 1.85 -21.12
C LYS A 51 -21.75 1.46 -21.05
N HIS A 52 -21.42 0.27 -21.57
CA HIS A 52 -20.07 -0.23 -21.67
C HIS A 52 -19.19 0.73 -22.49
N THR A 53 -19.62 1.08 -23.71
CA THR A 53 -18.88 2.01 -24.58
C THR A 53 -18.61 3.35 -23.89
N ARG A 54 -19.57 3.87 -23.11
CA ARG A 54 -19.43 5.14 -22.38
C ARG A 54 -18.43 5.02 -21.22
N LEU A 55 -18.43 3.92 -20.48
CA LEU A 55 -17.44 3.64 -19.42
C LEU A 55 -16.04 3.42 -20.00
N SER A 56 -15.90 2.62 -21.06
CA SER A 56 -14.62 2.42 -21.73
C SER A 56 -14.07 3.73 -22.30
N ALA A 57 -14.91 4.61 -22.84
CA ALA A 57 -14.49 5.94 -23.31
C ALA A 57 -13.95 6.82 -22.16
N SER A 58 -14.61 6.77 -20.99
CA SER A 58 -14.14 7.46 -19.78
C SER A 58 -12.79 6.89 -19.29
N LEU A 59 -12.64 5.56 -19.24
CA LEU A 59 -11.37 4.91 -18.91
C LEU A 59 -10.26 5.28 -19.89
N ASN A 60 -10.54 5.27 -21.19
CA ASN A 60 -9.57 5.64 -22.23
C ASN A 60 -9.17 7.13 -22.18
N ALA A 61 -10.06 8.00 -21.70
CA ALA A 61 -9.74 9.40 -21.44
C ALA A 61 -8.93 9.60 -20.14
N CYS A 62 -8.83 8.58 -19.28
CA CYS A 62 -8.10 8.66 -18.01
C CYS A 62 -6.57 8.53 -18.25
N PRO A 63 -5.76 9.50 -17.79
CA PRO A 63 -4.30 9.41 -17.91
C PRO A 63 -3.73 8.21 -17.15
N ASP A 64 -2.71 7.56 -17.71
CA ASP A 64 -2.07 6.37 -17.11
C ASP A 64 -1.57 6.61 -15.68
N SER A 65 -1.13 7.84 -15.37
CA SER A 65 -0.68 8.22 -14.03
C SER A 65 -1.78 8.19 -12.95
N ARG A 66 -3.06 8.14 -13.34
CA ARG A 66 -4.20 8.06 -12.42
C ARG A 66 -4.74 6.63 -12.26
N LEU A 67 -4.30 5.68 -13.10
CA LEU A 67 -4.80 4.31 -13.07
C LEU A 67 -4.63 3.60 -11.72
N PRO A 68 -3.52 3.79 -10.96
CA PRO A 68 -3.39 3.18 -9.64
C PRO A 68 -4.47 3.66 -8.67
N GLN A 69 -4.78 4.96 -8.65
CA GLN A 69 -5.82 5.51 -7.78
C GLN A 69 -7.22 5.07 -8.20
N VAL A 70 -7.47 4.94 -9.51
CA VAL A 70 -8.73 4.40 -10.02
C VAL A 70 -8.89 2.94 -9.61
N ALA A 71 -7.85 2.11 -9.76
CA ALA A 71 -7.88 0.71 -9.35
C ALA A 71 -8.11 0.55 -7.84
N GLU A 72 -7.47 1.38 -7.00
CA GLU A 72 -7.74 1.43 -5.56
C GLU A 72 -9.21 1.78 -5.29
N ALA A 73 -9.75 2.82 -5.93
CA ALA A 73 -11.15 3.19 -5.78
C ALA A 73 -12.12 2.08 -6.24
N VAL A 74 -11.78 1.33 -7.30
CA VAL A 74 -12.55 0.17 -7.76
C VAL A 74 -12.57 -0.92 -6.70
N VAL A 75 -11.41 -1.28 -6.13
CA VAL A 75 -11.30 -2.29 -5.07
C VAL A 75 -12.07 -1.87 -3.81
N ASP A 76 -12.04 -0.59 -3.44
CA ASP A 76 -12.64 -0.08 -2.21
C ASP A 76 -14.16 0.14 -2.31
N SER A 77 -14.69 0.43 -3.51
CA SER A 77 -16.08 0.90 -3.67
C SER A 77 -17.00 -0.02 -4.47
N GLU A 78 -16.46 -0.94 -5.28
CA GLU A 78 -17.29 -1.83 -6.10
C GLU A 78 -17.31 -3.26 -5.53
N PRO A 79 -18.47 -3.96 -5.59
CA PRO A 79 -18.53 -5.36 -5.20
C PRO A 79 -17.89 -6.24 -6.29
N LEU A 80 -16.61 -6.53 -6.14
CA LEU A 80 -15.84 -7.35 -7.07
C LEU A 80 -15.95 -8.84 -6.75
N HIS A 81 -15.92 -9.68 -7.77
CA HIS A 81 -15.66 -11.10 -7.56
C HIS A 81 -14.24 -11.30 -7.01
N ALA A 82 -14.02 -12.36 -6.24
CA ALA A 82 -12.74 -12.58 -5.56
C ALA A 82 -11.54 -12.59 -6.53
N GLY A 83 -11.68 -13.22 -7.70
CA GLY A 83 -10.65 -13.21 -8.74
C GLY A 83 -10.30 -11.82 -9.29
N GLU A 84 -11.31 -10.97 -9.54
CA GLU A 84 -11.12 -9.59 -10.02
C GLU A 84 -10.38 -8.74 -8.97
N ARG A 85 -10.83 -8.84 -7.71
CA ARG A 85 -10.23 -8.14 -6.58
C ARG A 85 -8.76 -8.54 -6.38
N ILE A 86 -8.49 -9.85 -6.33
CA ILE A 86 -7.14 -10.38 -6.11
C ILE A 86 -6.20 -9.94 -7.23
N ALA A 87 -6.65 -9.99 -8.48
CA ALA A 87 -5.84 -9.57 -9.62
C ALA A 87 -5.48 -8.07 -9.55
N LEU A 88 -6.44 -7.20 -9.21
CA LEU A 88 -6.17 -5.77 -9.04
C LEU A 88 -5.24 -5.49 -7.86
N GLU A 89 -5.51 -6.10 -6.70
CA GLU A 89 -4.68 -6.00 -5.50
C GLU A 89 -3.23 -6.43 -5.77
N ASP A 90 -3.02 -7.56 -6.45
CA ASP A 90 -1.68 -8.09 -6.73
C ASP A 90 -0.86 -7.12 -7.58
N VAL A 91 -1.44 -6.57 -8.65
CA VAL A 91 -0.74 -5.62 -9.52
C VAL A 91 -0.47 -4.30 -8.78
N LEU A 92 -1.43 -3.81 -8.00
CA LEU A 92 -1.27 -2.61 -7.18
C LEU A 92 -0.17 -2.77 -6.15
N TRP A 93 -0.13 -3.91 -5.47
CA TRP A 93 0.84 -4.14 -4.40
C TRP A 93 2.24 -4.46 -4.92
N LEU A 94 2.36 -5.10 -6.10
CA LEU A 94 3.66 -5.30 -6.78
C LEU A 94 4.30 -3.97 -7.20
N GLY A 95 3.50 -2.98 -7.58
CA GLY A 95 4.00 -1.64 -7.89
C GLY A 95 4.41 -0.79 -6.67
N ARG A 96 4.32 -1.34 -5.44
CA ARG A 96 4.76 -0.69 -4.19
C ARG A 96 6.02 -1.36 -3.64
N HIS A 97 6.59 -0.81 -2.57
CA HIS A 97 7.68 -1.49 -1.87
C HIS A 97 7.17 -2.78 -1.22
N TYR A 98 7.82 -3.91 -1.54
CA TYR A 98 7.55 -5.21 -0.93
C TYR A 98 8.86 -5.91 -0.60
N ILE A 99 8.76 -6.92 0.27
CA ILE A 99 9.89 -7.76 0.67
C ILE A 99 9.76 -9.12 0.01
N GLU A 100 10.80 -9.52 -0.72
CA GLU A 100 10.85 -10.84 -1.33
C GLU A 100 11.03 -11.92 -0.26
N VAL A 101 9.99 -12.73 -0.08
CA VAL A 101 10.02 -13.96 0.71
C VAL A 101 10.06 -15.16 -0.24
N PRO A 102 11.22 -15.83 -0.43
CA PRO A 102 11.35 -16.97 -1.35
C PRO A 102 10.50 -18.16 -0.93
N ALA A 103 10.04 -18.97 -1.88
CA ALA A 103 9.18 -20.13 -1.64
C ALA A 103 9.71 -21.09 -0.56
N ARG A 104 11.04 -21.30 -0.51
CA ARG A 104 11.68 -22.10 0.54
C ARG A 104 11.38 -21.55 1.94
N THR A 105 11.56 -20.25 2.16
CA THR A 105 11.29 -19.60 3.44
C THR A 105 9.81 -19.68 3.78
N ARG A 106 8.92 -19.53 2.79
CA ARG A 106 7.47 -19.67 3.00
C ARG A 106 7.10 -21.08 3.50
N ARG A 107 7.69 -22.13 2.91
CA ARG A 107 7.48 -23.53 3.32
C ARG A 107 8.06 -23.83 4.71
N GLU A 108 9.28 -23.35 4.99
CA GLU A 108 9.88 -23.49 6.33
C GLU A 108 9.04 -22.77 7.40
N LEU A 109 8.51 -21.57 7.10
CA LEU A 109 7.57 -20.86 7.96
C LEU A 109 6.29 -21.67 8.20
N ALA A 110 5.68 -22.20 7.14
CA ALA A 110 4.44 -22.97 7.24
C ALA A 110 4.63 -24.23 8.09
N ARG A 111 5.76 -24.93 7.94
CA ARG A 111 6.08 -26.13 8.71
C ARG A 111 6.13 -25.89 10.21
N ASP A 112 6.76 -24.79 10.63
CA ASP A 112 7.00 -24.51 12.04
C ASP A 112 5.85 -23.69 12.67
N LEU A 113 4.89 -23.22 11.87
CA LEU A 113 3.75 -22.42 12.32
C LEU A 113 2.63 -23.29 12.91
N ASP A 114 2.43 -23.13 14.21
CA ASP A 114 1.29 -23.64 14.94
C ASP A 114 0.10 -22.68 14.85
N LEU A 115 -1.00 -23.14 14.25
CA LEU A 115 -2.24 -22.39 14.11
C LEU A 115 -3.21 -22.59 15.28
N SER A 116 -2.84 -23.34 16.32
CA SER A 116 -3.73 -23.66 17.45
C SER A 116 -4.38 -22.42 18.08
N ASP A 117 -3.65 -21.30 18.20
CA ASP A 117 -4.21 -20.05 18.73
C ASP A 117 -5.17 -19.37 17.76
N HIS A 118 -4.94 -19.45 16.44
CA HIS A 118 -5.86 -18.95 15.41
C HIS A 118 -7.15 -19.76 15.39
N LEU A 119 -7.04 -21.09 15.54
CA LEU A 119 -8.18 -22.02 15.49
C LEU A 119 -9.06 -21.95 16.75
N ARG A 120 -8.65 -21.24 17.81
CA ARG A 120 -9.56 -20.87 18.92
C ARG A 120 -10.68 -19.93 18.46
N TYR A 121 -10.45 -19.16 17.40
CA TYR A 121 -11.41 -18.21 16.83
C TYR A 121 -11.50 -18.40 15.31
N PRO A 122 -12.05 -19.54 14.85
CA PRO A 122 -11.99 -19.94 13.45
C PRO A 122 -12.62 -18.93 12.50
N ASP A 123 -13.70 -18.24 12.90
CA ASP A 123 -14.35 -17.21 12.09
C ASP A 123 -13.41 -16.04 11.75
N ARG A 124 -12.56 -15.64 12.71
CA ARG A 124 -11.57 -14.56 12.50
C ARG A 124 -10.45 -15.00 11.59
N PHE A 125 -10.01 -16.25 11.73
CA PHE A 125 -9.02 -16.84 10.86
C PHE A 125 -9.54 -16.97 9.42
N LEU A 126 -10.76 -17.48 9.24
CA LEU A 126 -11.41 -17.58 7.93
C LEU A 126 -11.68 -16.20 7.31
N ALA A 127 -11.99 -15.18 8.12
CA ALA A 127 -12.12 -13.80 7.65
C ALA A 127 -10.78 -13.24 7.14
N LEU A 128 -9.67 -13.52 7.83
CA LEU A 128 -8.32 -13.19 7.35
C LEU A 128 -8.04 -13.87 6.00
N LEU A 129 -8.31 -15.17 5.90
CA LEU A 129 -8.07 -15.92 4.67
C LEU A 129 -8.94 -15.39 3.52
N GLY A 130 -10.23 -15.17 3.74
CA GLY A 130 -11.15 -14.64 2.72
C GLY A 130 -10.82 -13.21 2.27
N ARG A 131 -10.16 -12.42 3.13
CA ARG A 131 -9.63 -11.11 2.74
C ARG A 131 -8.45 -11.22 1.77
N LEU A 132 -7.71 -12.32 1.76
CA LEU A 132 -6.48 -12.44 0.96
C LEU A 132 -6.59 -13.45 -0.18
N TRP A 133 -7.54 -14.37 -0.12
CA TRP A 133 -7.75 -15.43 -1.11
C TRP A 133 -9.22 -15.57 -1.47
N ASP A 134 -9.43 -16.15 -2.64
CA ASP A 134 -10.72 -16.68 -3.03
C ASP A 134 -10.90 -18.03 -2.34
N LEU A 135 -11.83 -18.09 -1.39
CA LEU A 135 -12.18 -19.34 -0.71
C LEU A 135 -13.33 -20.08 -1.41
N GLY A 136 -13.79 -19.57 -2.55
CA GLY A 136 -15.02 -19.97 -3.23
C GLY A 136 -16.25 -19.29 -2.61
N GLU A 137 -17.13 -18.77 -3.47
CA GLU A 137 -18.47 -18.33 -3.10
C GLU A 137 -19.48 -19.48 -3.23
N ASP A 138 -20.51 -19.44 -2.39
CA ASP A 138 -21.74 -20.23 -2.52
C ASP A 138 -22.64 -19.64 -3.63
N ASP A 139 -22.11 -19.48 -4.85
CA ASP A 139 -22.87 -18.89 -5.97
C ASP A 139 -24.05 -19.77 -6.47
N PHE A 140 -24.23 -20.96 -5.88
CA PHE A 140 -25.35 -21.86 -6.14
C PHE A 140 -26.05 -22.27 -4.84
N ASP A 141 -26.71 -21.31 -4.20
CA ASP A 141 -27.67 -21.54 -3.12
C ASP A 141 -29.03 -22.07 -3.66
N VAL A 142 -28.96 -23.10 -4.51
CA VAL A 142 -30.11 -23.82 -5.07
C VAL A 142 -29.88 -25.31 -4.90
N TRP A 143 -30.21 -25.81 -3.70
CA TRP A 143 -30.41 -27.24 -3.40
C TRP A 143 -29.18 -28.16 -3.46
N GLY A 144 -28.35 -28.17 -2.42
CA GLY A 144 -27.43 -29.28 -2.14
C GLY A 144 -26.48 -29.04 -0.96
N PRO A 145 -25.91 -30.09 -0.33
CA PRO A 145 -24.82 -29.90 0.64
C PRO A 145 -23.58 -29.30 -0.05
N HIS A 146 -23.02 -28.27 0.59
CA HIS A 146 -21.88 -27.43 0.14
C HIS A 146 -20.54 -28.21 0.04
N ASN A 147 -20.46 -29.20 -0.85
CA ASN A 147 -19.25 -29.97 -1.07
C ASN A 147 -18.46 -29.35 -2.24
N GLY A 148 -17.28 -28.78 -1.98
CA GLY A 148 -16.29 -28.46 -3.02
C GLY A 148 -15.74 -27.03 -3.08
N THR A 149 -16.05 -26.16 -2.11
CA THR A 149 -15.34 -24.86 -1.98
C THR A 149 -14.12 -24.99 -1.08
N LEU A 150 -13.09 -24.18 -1.33
CA LEU A 150 -11.89 -24.16 -0.48
C LEU A 150 -12.24 -23.77 0.96
N ARG A 151 -13.25 -22.90 1.17
CA ARG A 151 -13.81 -22.57 2.48
C ARG A 151 -14.27 -23.83 3.20
N HIS A 152 -15.10 -24.65 2.55
CA HIS A 152 -15.62 -25.89 3.13
C HIS A 152 -14.49 -26.85 3.48
N ASP A 153 -13.50 -27.00 2.59
CA ASP A 153 -12.36 -27.87 2.81
C ASP A 153 -11.52 -27.41 4.01
N ILE A 154 -11.28 -26.09 4.17
CA ILE A 154 -10.58 -25.53 5.34
C ILE A 154 -11.39 -25.76 6.62
N GLU A 155 -12.69 -25.47 6.61
CA GLU A 155 -13.57 -25.70 7.75
C GLU A 155 -13.58 -27.17 8.19
N ARG A 156 -13.59 -28.09 7.22
CA ARG A 156 -13.54 -29.52 7.48
C ARG A 156 -12.16 -29.95 8.01
N HIS A 157 -11.12 -29.75 7.22
CA HIS A 157 -9.81 -30.38 7.41
C HIS A 157 -8.90 -29.63 8.38
N VAL A 158 -9.17 -28.34 8.65
CA VAL A 158 -8.35 -27.53 9.57
C VAL A 158 -9.12 -27.25 10.88
N VAL A 159 -10.38 -26.82 10.78
CA VAL A 159 -11.16 -26.39 11.96
C VAL A 159 -11.82 -27.58 12.67
N ARG A 160 -12.60 -28.40 11.93
CA ARG A 160 -13.40 -29.48 12.51
C ARG A 160 -12.58 -30.72 12.84
N PHE A 161 -11.56 -31.03 12.03
CA PHE A 161 -10.67 -32.16 12.22
C PHE A 161 -9.21 -31.70 12.35
N PRO A 162 -8.81 -31.07 13.47
CA PRO A 162 -7.45 -30.59 13.67
C PRO A 162 -6.42 -31.71 13.48
N GLY A 163 -5.42 -31.47 12.64
CA GLY A 163 -4.36 -32.43 12.29
C GLY A 163 -4.63 -33.26 11.04
N ASP A 164 -5.80 -33.13 10.40
CA ASP A 164 -6.05 -33.72 9.08
C ASP A 164 -5.26 -32.96 7.99
N TRP A 165 -5.33 -31.63 8.01
CA TRP A 165 -4.37 -30.77 7.31
C TRP A 165 -3.33 -30.21 8.27
N SER A 166 -2.06 -30.32 7.89
CA SER A 166 -0.99 -29.53 8.47
C SER A 166 -1.07 -28.07 8.00
N THR A 167 -0.33 -27.17 8.66
CA THR A 167 -0.19 -25.79 8.20
C THR A 167 0.44 -25.71 6.80
N GLU A 168 1.33 -26.66 6.44
CA GLU A 168 1.88 -26.77 5.07
C GLU A 168 0.77 -27.12 4.07
N ASP A 169 -0.11 -28.09 4.39
CA ASP A 169 -1.22 -28.47 3.51
C ASP A 169 -2.20 -27.31 3.31
N LEU A 170 -2.50 -26.55 4.37
CA LEU A 170 -3.32 -25.35 4.25
C LEU A 170 -2.69 -24.31 3.32
N PHE A 171 -1.39 -24.04 3.47
CA PHE A 171 -0.70 -23.05 2.65
C PHE A 171 -0.62 -23.48 1.17
N GLU A 172 -0.44 -24.77 0.92
CA GLU A 172 -0.47 -25.35 -0.43
C GLU A 172 -1.86 -25.19 -1.07
N ASN A 173 -2.93 -25.57 -0.36
CA ASN A 173 -4.30 -25.46 -0.89
C ASN A 173 -4.77 -24.00 -1.06
N LEU A 174 -4.23 -23.06 -0.28
CA LEU A 174 -4.43 -21.62 -0.49
C LEU A 174 -3.63 -21.07 -1.69
N GLY A 175 -2.61 -21.78 -2.19
CA GLY A 175 -1.63 -21.23 -3.13
C GLY A 175 -0.73 -20.15 -2.52
N ALA A 176 -0.50 -20.19 -1.20
CA ALA A 176 0.29 -19.19 -0.49
C ALA A 176 1.78 -19.24 -0.86
N PHE A 177 2.29 -20.39 -1.32
CA PHE A 177 3.69 -20.52 -1.76
C PHE A 177 3.95 -19.86 -3.12
N GLU A 178 2.93 -19.78 -3.96
CA GLU A 178 2.95 -19.22 -5.31
C GLU A 178 2.41 -17.77 -5.35
N ALA A 179 1.75 -17.33 -4.27
CA ALA A 179 1.23 -15.96 -4.14
C ALA A 179 2.31 -14.89 -4.40
N THR A 180 1.88 -13.71 -4.83
CA THR A 180 2.80 -12.56 -4.95
C THR A 180 3.46 -12.26 -3.60
N HIS A 181 4.73 -11.83 -3.61
CA HIS A 181 5.44 -11.43 -2.39
C HIS A 181 4.64 -10.44 -1.52
N PRO A 182 4.03 -9.37 -2.06
CA PRO A 182 3.22 -8.46 -1.25
C PRO A 182 1.96 -9.09 -0.64
N ARG A 183 1.33 -10.08 -1.30
CA ARG A 183 0.19 -10.81 -0.73
C ARG A 183 0.64 -11.71 0.42
N PHE A 184 1.75 -12.43 0.24
CA PHE A 184 2.33 -13.24 1.31
C PHE A 184 2.79 -12.37 2.50
N GLN A 185 3.33 -11.19 2.24
CA GLN A 185 3.65 -10.22 3.30
C GLN A 185 2.41 -9.82 4.10
N ARG A 186 1.32 -9.42 3.43
CA ARG A 186 0.04 -9.07 4.09
C ARG A 186 -0.57 -10.24 4.84
N PHE A 187 -0.33 -11.47 4.37
CA PHE A 187 -0.72 -12.66 5.09
C PHE A 187 0.04 -12.82 6.40
N LEU A 188 1.38 -12.71 6.37
CA LEU A 188 2.19 -12.79 7.60
C LEU A 188 1.82 -11.69 8.61
N GLU A 189 1.63 -10.46 8.15
CA GLU A 189 1.16 -9.35 8.99
C GLU A 189 -0.24 -9.64 9.54
N GLY A 190 -1.14 -10.16 8.70
CA GLY A 190 -2.50 -10.55 9.10
C GLY A 190 -2.54 -11.69 10.13
N LEU A 191 -1.66 -12.69 10.01
CA LEU A 191 -1.52 -13.79 10.98
C LEU A 191 -1.11 -13.30 12.37
N ALA A 192 -0.40 -12.17 12.45
CA ALA A 192 0.02 -11.53 13.69
C ALA A 192 -0.90 -10.38 14.13
N SER A 193 -1.98 -10.10 13.38
CA SER A 193 -2.88 -8.96 13.65
C SER A 193 -3.85 -9.26 14.80
N SER A 194 -4.33 -8.21 15.46
CA SER A 194 -5.36 -8.30 16.50
C SER A 194 -6.71 -8.79 15.99
N THR A 195 -7.00 -8.56 14.70
CA THR A 195 -8.21 -9.06 14.03
C THR A 195 -8.21 -10.58 13.94
N ALA A 196 -7.06 -11.20 13.64
CA ALA A 196 -6.93 -12.66 13.55
C ALA A 196 -6.64 -13.30 14.93
N LEU A 197 -5.81 -12.65 15.74
CA LEU A 197 -5.38 -13.10 17.06
C LEU A 197 -5.57 -12.00 18.10
N SER A 198 -6.63 -12.07 18.92
CA SER A 198 -6.87 -11.06 19.97
C SER A 198 -6.07 -11.29 21.27
N ASP A 199 -5.13 -12.22 21.28
CA ASP A 199 -4.20 -12.45 22.40
C ASP A 199 -2.83 -11.88 22.03
N GLU A 200 -2.39 -10.86 22.77
CA GLU A 200 -1.09 -10.21 22.56
C GLU A 200 0.09 -11.19 22.68
N GLN A 201 0.03 -12.14 23.63
CA GLN A 201 1.08 -13.14 23.78
C GLN A 201 1.09 -14.10 22.60
N ALA A 202 -0.07 -14.46 22.06
CA ALA A 202 -0.17 -15.26 20.84
C ALA A 202 0.42 -14.53 19.64
N GLN A 203 0.10 -13.24 19.45
CA GLN A 203 0.70 -12.42 18.40
C GLN A 203 2.24 -12.40 18.50
N ARG A 204 2.77 -12.16 19.72
CA ARG A 204 4.23 -12.15 19.96
C ARG A 204 4.87 -13.50 19.61
N ARG A 205 4.25 -14.63 19.97
CA ARG A 205 4.74 -15.97 19.60
C ARG A 205 4.82 -16.17 18.09
N VAL A 206 3.77 -15.79 17.36
CA VAL A 206 3.74 -15.87 15.88
C VAL A 206 4.83 -15.00 15.27
N VAL A 207 5.01 -13.77 15.77
CA VAL A 207 6.05 -12.85 15.30
C VAL A 207 7.46 -13.39 15.59
N GLU A 208 7.71 -13.92 16.79
CA GLU A 208 8.99 -14.52 17.15
C GLU A 208 9.34 -15.72 16.28
N LEU A 209 8.36 -16.60 16.02
CA LEU A 209 8.49 -17.70 15.08
C LEU A 209 8.83 -17.18 13.68
N ALA A 210 8.00 -16.29 13.12
CA ALA A 210 8.18 -15.79 11.78
C ALA A 210 9.57 -15.13 11.60
N ASN A 211 9.99 -14.35 12.60
CA ASN A 211 11.29 -13.69 12.61
C ASN A 211 12.48 -14.66 12.63
N ARG A 212 12.34 -15.92 13.08
CA ARG A 212 13.43 -16.92 12.95
C ARG A 212 13.75 -17.21 11.48
N HIS A 213 12.74 -17.24 10.61
CA HIS A 213 12.92 -17.52 9.18
C HIS A 213 13.14 -16.25 8.33
N LEU A 214 12.65 -15.10 8.78
CA LEU A 214 12.80 -13.82 8.05
C LEU A 214 14.17 -13.16 8.26
N LYS A 215 14.78 -13.30 9.44
CA LYS A 215 16.08 -12.69 9.78
C LYS A 215 17.21 -13.03 8.79
N PRO A 216 17.38 -14.29 8.34
CA PRO A 216 18.36 -14.62 7.30
C PRO A 216 18.19 -13.84 5.99
N LEU A 217 16.96 -13.40 5.68
CA LEU A 217 16.64 -12.57 4.51
C LEU A 217 16.86 -11.07 4.78
N GLY A 218 17.33 -10.69 5.97
CA GLY A 218 17.42 -9.29 6.39
C GLY A 218 16.05 -8.64 6.58
N ALA A 219 15.00 -9.44 6.83
CA ALA A 219 13.64 -8.95 7.09
C ALA A 219 13.19 -9.33 8.51
N GLN A 220 12.22 -8.59 9.04
CA GLN A 220 11.55 -8.92 10.29
C GLN A 220 10.18 -8.27 10.38
N LEU A 221 9.22 -8.94 11.01
CA LEU A 221 8.02 -8.33 11.55
C LEU A 221 8.41 -7.49 12.77
N ARG A 222 8.17 -6.17 12.67
CA ARG A 222 8.46 -5.20 13.74
C ARG A 222 7.17 -4.51 14.16
N GLN A 223 7.03 -4.27 15.46
CA GLN A 223 5.94 -3.45 15.98
C GLN A 223 6.17 -1.99 15.51
N GLU A 224 5.24 -1.46 14.72
CA GLU A 224 5.27 -0.08 14.20
C GLU A 224 4.22 0.82 14.86
N GLY A 225 3.34 0.26 15.69
CA GLY A 225 2.32 1.01 16.40
C GLY A 225 1.42 0.10 17.23
N GLU A 226 0.23 0.63 17.53
CA GLU A 226 -0.83 -0.07 18.25
C GLU A 226 -2.17 0.23 17.57
N GLU A 227 -3.04 -0.78 17.52
CA GLU A 227 -4.40 -0.68 17.01
C GLU A 227 -5.36 -1.27 18.05
N GLY A 228 -6.26 -0.45 18.60
CA GLY A 228 -7.20 -0.88 19.64
C GLY A 228 -6.52 -1.38 20.92
N GLY A 229 -5.29 -0.94 21.20
CA GLY A 229 -4.49 -1.40 22.34
C GLY A 229 -3.68 -2.68 22.09
N TYR A 230 -3.72 -3.21 20.86
CA TYR A 230 -2.92 -4.37 20.45
C TYR A 230 -1.74 -3.95 19.58
N PRO A 231 -0.59 -4.64 19.65
CA PRO A 231 0.58 -4.29 18.85
C PRO A 231 0.31 -4.51 17.35
N LEU A 232 0.64 -3.50 16.54
CA LEU A 232 0.58 -3.58 15.08
C LEU A 232 1.95 -3.96 14.53
N TYR A 233 2.05 -5.14 13.90
CA TYR A 233 3.29 -5.64 13.29
C TYR A 233 3.30 -5.43 11.78
N VAL A 234 4.42 -4.92 11.27
CA VAL A 234 4.65 -4.70 9.84
C VAL A 234 5.96 -5.37 9.44
N LEU A 235 5.99 -5.99 8.26
CA LEU A 235 7.19 -6.60 7.72
C LEU A 235 8.11 -5.51 7.17
N VAL A 236 9.31 -5.42 7.74
CA VAL A 236 10.31 -4.43 7.35
C VAL A 236 11.63 -5.10 7.01
N GLN A 237 12.41 -4.49 6.11
CA GLN A 237 13.81 -4.79 5.92
C GLN A 237 14.62 -3.70 6.63
N PRO A 238 15.16 -3.96 7.84
CA PRO A 238 16.05 -3.02 8.49
C PRO A 238 17.31 -2.96 7.63
N GLY A 239 17.50 -1.86 6.90
CA GLY A 239 18.65 -1.70 6.02
C GLY A 239 19.98 -2.00 6.74
N ARG A 240 20.97 -2.50 5.99
CA ARG A 240 22.37 -2.67 6.48
C ARG A 240 23.07 -1.33 6.82
N GLY A 241 22.37 -0.20 6.76
CA GLY A 241 22.84 1.11 7.21
C GLY A 241 21.92 1.61 8.33
N THR A 242 22.52 2.13 9.40
CA THR A 242 21.88 2.69 10.61
C THR A 242 20.39 3.00 10.45
N ALA A 243 19.53 2.10 10.94
CA ALA A 243 18.08 2.21 10.96
C ALA A 243 17.55 3.30 11.92
N ARG A 244 18.18 4.47 11.94
CA ARG A 244 17.62 5.68 12.54
C ARG A 244 16.93 6.40 11.39
N ARG A 245 15.59 6.52 11.43
CA ARG A 245 14.86 7.47 10.59
C ARG A 245 15.60 8.82 10.69
N PRO A 246 15.97 9.50 9.59
CA PRO A 246 16.65 10.78 9.70
C PRO A 246 15.73 11.70 10.51
N ARG A 247 16.17 12.08 11.70
CA ARG A 247 15.39 12.95 12.59
C ARG A 247 15.32 14.38 12.04
N ASN A 248 16.33 14.77 11.28
CA ASN A 248 16.46 16.08 10.65
C ASN A 248 16.93 15.90 9.21
N LEU A 249 16.26 16.55 8.25
CA LEU A 249 16.67 16.63 6.85
C LEU A 249 17.15 18.06 6.55
N ILE A 250 18.40 18.17 6.10
CA ILE A 250 19.00 19.44 5.69
C ILE A 250 18.95 19.51 4.17
N PHE A 251 18.27 20.53 3.62
CA PHE A 251 18.07 20.66 2.18
C PHE A 251 17.99 22.12 1.72
N ALA A 252 17.93 22.33 0.40
CA ALA A 252 17.83 23.63 -0.26
C ALA A 252 18.79 24.70 0.32
N THR A 253 20.06 24.30 0.51
CA THR A 253 21.09 25.15 1.10
C THR A 253 21.66 26.11 0.06
N LEU A 254 21.76 27.39 0.40
CA LEU A 254 22.34 28.43 -0.49
C LEU A 254 23.85 28.59 -0.30
N GLY A 255 24.45 27.87 0.64
CA GLY A 255 25.86 27.87 0.95
C GLY A 255 26.24 26.63 1.74
N LYS A 256 27.54 26.48 2.04
CA LYS A 256 28.04 25.39 2.87
C LYS A 256 27.50 25.54 4.30
N PRO A 257 26.71 24.58 4.83
CA PRO A 257 26.19 24.66 6.18
C PRO A 257 27.31 24.38 7.20
N ASP A 258 27.40 25.20 8.26
CA ASP A 258 28.19 24.86 9.46
C ASP A 258 27.27 24.12 10.44
N ILE A 259 27.34 22.79 10.40
CA ILE A 259 26.47 21.89 11.16
C ILE A 259 27.17 21.58 12.48
N ARG A 260 26.60 22.02 13.60
CA ARG A 260 27.10 21.68 14.94
C ARG A 260 26.11 20.78 15.65
N PHE A 261 26.61 19.73 16.29
CA PHE A 261 25.81 18.85 17.13
C PHE A 261 25.79 19.39 18.55
N THR A 262 24.61 19.76 19.04
CA THR A 262 24.43 20.30 20.41
C THR A 262 24.17 19.18 21.41
N SER A 263 23.49 18.10 20.98
CA SER A 263 23.34 16.83 21.74
C SER A 263 23.54 15.63 20.82
N ALA A 264 24.56 14.81 21.12
CA ALA A 264 24.82 13.57 20.39
C ALA A 264 23.79 12.45 20.68
N LEU A 265 23.08 12.55 21.82
CA LEU A 265 22.07 11.58 22.22
C LEU A 265 20.73 11.84 21.51
N ASP A 266 20.33 13.10 21.42
CA ASP A 266 19.02 13.51 20.88
C ASP A 266 19.04 13.85 19.38
N ASN A 267 20.23 14.01 18.79
CA ASN A 267 20.45 14.53 17.43
C ASN A 267 19.93 15.95 17.24
N ASP A 268 20.02 16.79 18.27
CA ASP A 268 19.76 18.22 18.14
C ASP A 268 20.91 18.86 17.37
N ILE A 269 20.59 19.34 16.17
CA ILE A 269 21.51 20.00 15.26
C ILE A 269 21.20 21.49 15.31
N GLU A 270 22.18 22.30 15.66
CA GLU A 270 22.11 23.74 15.48
C GLU A 270 22.93 24.15 14.27
N VAL A 271 22.35 24.98 13.40
CA VAL A 271 23.07 25.63 12.30
C VAL A 271 23.71 26.88 12.88
N ALA A 272 25.00 26.79 13.21
CA ALA A 272 25.74 27.90 13.74
C ALA A 272 26.11 28.85 12.59
N GLU A 273 25.45 30.01 12.57
CA GLU A 273 25.58 31.05 11.55
C GLU A 273 24.89 30.72 10.20
N ARG A 274 24.03 31.65 9.74
CA ARG A 274 23.26 31.60 8.47
C ARG A 274 22.03 30.67 8.46
N ALA A 275 21.21 30.71 9.53
CA ALA A 275 19.91 30.04 9.60
C ALA A 275 18.97 30.40 8.43
N ASP A 276 19.15 31.56 7.80
CA ASP A 276 18.42 32.00 6.62
C ASP A 276 18.86 31.32 5.31
N GLN A 277 20.01 30.62 5.30
CA GLN A 277 20.62 29.97 4.13
C GLN A 277 20.47 28.45 4.11
N VAL A 278 19.93 27.84 5.16
CA VAL A 278 19.79 26.38 5.33
C VAL A 278 18.36 26.04 5.71
N LEU A 279 17.74 25.07 5.05
CA LEU A 279 16.44 24.53 5.49
C LEU A 279 16.67 23.25 6.30
N VAL A 280 16.09 23.19 7.49
CA VAL A 280 16.10 22.01 8.36
C VAL A 280 14.67 21.55 8.56
N TYR A 281 14.30 20.44 7.92
CA TYR A 281 13.03 19.78 8.13
C TYR A 281 13.15 18.85 9.33
N ASP A 282 12.33 19.11 10.35
CA ASP A 282 12.36 18.54 11.70
C ASP A 282 11.18 17.58 11.99
N ARG A 283 10.37 17.27 10.97
CA ARG A 283 9.24 16.34 11.10
C ARG A 283 9.63 14.92 10.68
N THR A 284 8.84 13.96 11.15
CA THR A 284 8.98 12.56 10.76
C THR A 284 8.67 12.36 9.28
N VAL A 285 9.48 11.54 8.60
CA VAL A 285 9.24 11.10 7.22
C VAL A 285 8.52 9.75 7.27
N GLY A 286 7.38 9.66 6.58
CA GLY A 286 6.52 8.45 6.54
C GLY A 286 7.12 7.31 5.70
N GLN A 287 6.42 6.17 5.64
CA GLN A 287 6.84 5.03 4.81
C GLN A 287 6.81 5.34 3.31
N ASP A 288 5.95 6.27 2.89
CA ASP A 288 5.84 6.76 1.50
C ASP A 288 6.95 7.77 1.12
N GLY A 289 7.89 8.04 2.02
CA GLY A 289 8.93 9.05 1.83
C GLY A 289 8.47 10.46 2.19
N LEU A 290 9.24 11.47 1.76
CA LEU A 290 8.92 12.88 2.00
C LEU A 290 8.11 13.42 0.83
N LEU A 291 6.83 13.73 1.06
CA LEU A 291 5.94 14.21 0.01
C LEU A 291 5.97 15.74 -0.07
N TRP A 292 5.67 16.27 -1.26
CA TRP A 292 5.59 17.72 -1.50
C TRP A 292 4.57 18.41 -0.58
N ARG A 293 3.43 17.76 -0.32
CA ARG A 293 2.42 18.25 0.62
C ARG A 293 2.95 18.42 2.04
N ASP A 294 3.81 17.51 2.49
CA ASP A 294 4.38 17.53 3.84
C ASP A 294 5.38 18.68 3.97
N LEU A 295 6.21 18.87 2.93
CA LEU A 295 7.11 20.01 2.81
C LEU A 295 6.36 21.35 2.75
N LEU A 296 5.26 21.42 2.01
CA LEU A 296 4.46 22.64 1.90
C LEU A 296 3.79 23.00 3.23
N SER A 297 3.17 22.04 3.91
CA SER A 297 2.59 22.23 5.25
C SER A 297 3.65 22.69 6.24
N TRP A 298 4.81 22.03 6.26
CA TRP A 298 5.93 22.43 7.11
C TRP A 298 6.40 23.86 6.81
N TRP A 299 6.50 24.22 5.53
CA TRP A 299 6.94 25.55 5.11
C TRP A 299 5.96 26.66 5.47
N GLN A 300 4.66 26.39 5.39
CA GLN A 300 3.61 27.31 5.80
C GLN A 300 3.69 27.62 7.29
N GLU A 301 3.86 26.58 8.12
CA GLU A 301 3.99 26.72 9.56
C GLU A 301 5.29 27.42 9.95
N ALA A 302 6.43 27.03 9.36
CA ALA A 302 7.73 27.65 9.63
C ALA A 302 7.76 29.16 9.33
N ARG A 303 6.85 29.66 8.49
CA ARG A 303 6.75 31.09 8.11
C ARG A 303 5.46 31.79 8.53
N ASN A 304 4.59 31.12 9.28
CA ASN A 304 3.26 31.62 9.65
C ASN A 304 2.47 32.16 8.44
N SER A 305 2.56 31.47 7.29
CA SER A 305 1.90 31.89 6.04
C SER A 305 0.56 31.19 5.87
N THR A 306 -0.52 31.96 5.76
CA THR A 306 -1.90 31.44 5.58
C THR A 306 -2.24 31.16 4.11
N ASP A 307 -1.47 31.67 3.15
CA ASP A 307 -1.66 31.44 1.71
C ASP A 307 -0.78 30.28 1.21
N ALA A 308 -1.42 29.17 0.86
CA ALA A 308 -0.76 27.96 0.34
C ALA A 308 -0.12 28.15 -1.04
N ALA A 309 -0.73 28.94 -1.92
CA ALA A 309 -0.23 29.17 -3.27
C ALA A 309 1.01 30.08 -3.25
N GLN A 310 1.03 31.09 -2.37
CA GLN A 310 2.22 31.90 -2.14
C GLN A 310 3.34 31.09 -1.45
N ALA A 311 2.98 30.28 -0.45
CA ALA A 311 3.94 29.42 0.25
C ALA A 311 4.62 28.44 -0.72
N GLY A 312 3.85 27.76 -1.58
CA GLY A 312 4.39 26.84 -2.59
C GLY A 312 5.35 27.50 -3.56
N ARG A 313 4.98 28.67 -4.11
CA ARG A 313 5.85 29.46 -4.99
C ARG A 313 7.15 29.88 -4.30
N SER A 314 7.08 30.27 -3.03
CA SER A 314 8.26 30.71 -2.27
C SER A 314 9.20 29.54 -1.92
N LEU A 315 8.66 28.35 -1.61
CA LEU A 315 9.44 27.14 -1.37
C LEU A 315 10.12 26.67 -2.65
N TYR A 316 9.39 26.63 -3.76
CA TYR A 316 9.93 26.28 -5.08
C TYR A 316 11.08 27.21 -5.48
N ARG A 317 10.90 28.54 -5.37
CA ARG A 317 12.00 29.50 -5.64
C ARG A 317 13.22 29.25 -4.77
N ARG A 318 13.01 28.87 -3.51
CA ARG A 318 14.10 28.56 -2.59
C ARG A 318 14.86 27.30 -3.01
N MET A 319 14.16 26.24 -3.40
CA MET A 319 14.79 25.03 -3.93
C MET A 319 15.53 25.31 -5.23
N ALA A 320 14.91 26.03 -6.17
CA ALA A 320 15.53 26.38 -7.45
C ALA A 320 16.83 27.20 -7.25
N ALA A 321 16.83 28.13 -6.29
CA ALA A 321 18.02 28.92 -5.95
C ALA A 321 19.16 28.09 -5.32
N SER A 322 18.87 26.91 -4.76
CA SER A 322 19.89 26.00 -4.21
C SER A 322 20.55 25.12 -5.28
N LEU A 323 19.99 25.05 -6.48
CA LEU A 323 20.53 24.23 -7.56
C LEU A 323 21.73 24.91 -8.24
N PRO A 324 22.78 24.15 -8.61
CA PRO A 324 23.86 24.64 -9.45
C PRO A 324 23.34 25.20 -10.77
N ARG A 325 23.81 26.39 -11.17
CA ARG A 325 23.41 27.04 -12.42
C ARG A 325 23.72 26.23 -13.67
N GLU A 326 24.74 25.37 -13.61
CA GLU A 326 25.25 24.60 -14.75
C GLU A 326 24.56 23.23 -14.92
N SER A 327 23.70 22.83 -13.97
CA SER A 327 23.12 21.48 -13.93
C SER A 327 21.72 21.43 -14.53
N LYS A 328 21.62 21.44 -15.86
CA LYS A 328 20.34 21.33 -16.58
C LYS A 328 19.48 20.14 -16.11
N GLY A 329 20.11 19.00 -15.79
CA GLY A 329 19.42 17.81 -15.32
C GLY A 329 18.72 18.00 -13.97
N GLN A 330 19.31 18.74 -13.03
CA GLN A 330 18.69 19.00 -11.72
C GLN A 330 17.55 20.00 -11.82
N HIS A 331 17.66 21.01 -12.69
CA HIS A 331 16.55 21.93 -12.99
C HIS A 331 15.37 21.17 -13.61
N ASN A 332 15.63 20.30 -14.60
CA ASN A 332 14.58 19.48 -15.22
C ASN A 332 13.86 18.56 -14.23
N LEU A 333 14.58 18.00 -13.24
CA LEU A 333 13.97 17.17 -12.19
C LEU A 333 13.07 17.98 -11.26
N LEU A 334 13.44 19.23 -10.95
CA LEU A 334 12.62 20.13 -10.15
C LEU A 334 11.38 20.61 -10.91
N ASP A 335 11.51 20.77 -12.22
CA ASP A 335 10.46 21.27 -13.13
C ASP A 335 9.49 20.18 -13.59
N LEU A 336 9.64 18.95 -13.11
CA LEU A 336 8.70 17.88 -13.42
C LEU A 336 7.29 18.25 -12.94
N PRO A 337 6.24 17.95 -13.73
CA PRO A 337 4.85 18.35 -13.44
C PRO A 337 4.29 17.86 -12.10
N GLN A 338 4.99 16.94 -11.43
CA GLN A 338 4.63 16.36 -10.15
C GLN A 338 4.86 17.34 -8.96
N HIS A 339 5.51 18.48 -9.19
CA HIS A 339 5.96 19.42 -8.14
C HIS A 339 5.54 20.89 -8.32
N LEU A 340 4.82 21.23 -9.40
CA LEU A 340 4.39 22.60 -9.66
C LEU A 340 2.95 22.84 -9.16
N PRO A 341 2.70 23.82 -8.26
CA PRO A 341 1.39 24.46 -8.22
C PRO A 341 1.20 25.21 -9.53
N GLU A 342 0.03 25.11 -10.15
CA GLU A 342 -0.26 25.72 -11.46
C GLU A 342 0.21 27.19 -11.55
N PRO A 343 0.74 27.62 -12.71
CA PRO A 343 1.11 29.00 -12.91
C PRO A 343 -0.17 29.87 -12.90
N PRO A 344 -0.17 31.06 -12.25
CA PRO A 344 -1.20 32.05 -12.53
C PRO A 344 -1.00 32.59 -13.96
N GLU A 345 -2.12 32.92 -14.60
CA GLU A 345 -2.22 33.55 -15.93
C GLU A 345 -1.19 34.66 -16.21
#